data_AF-A0A1L8DFE6-F1
#
_entry.id   AF-A0A1L8DFE6-F1
#
_cell.length_a   1.000
_cell.length_b   1.000
_cell.length_c   1.000
_cell.angle_alpha   90.00
_cell.angle_beta   90.00
_cell.angle_gamma   90.00
#
_symmetry.space_group_name_H-M   'P 1'
#
loop_
_entity.id
_entity.type
_entity.pdbx_description
1 polymer ?
#
loop_
_entity_poly.entity_id
_entity_poly.type
_entity_poly.pdbx_seq_one_letter_code
_entity_poly.pdbx_strand_id
1 'polypeptide(L)'
;MPPLNMPATAITILGLFLIAIGSGGIKPCVTALGADQFILPQQLKQMATYFSLFYFSINTGSMLSTLITPILRQDVQCFEQDTCFSLAFGVPAILMFTSIIIFVAGKFLYVLKPPAGNMLVRVSSAIGNAISVRRKEKRTNPREHWLDYAEEKHGKQLVTEIKTLFNVLVLYIPLPVFWALFDQQGSRWTFQATRMDGQVGALNLKPDQMQVINPALILIFIPLYDIIFYPLLSKIGIRRPLQKLTLGGCLAGVAFIISAVLEIQLAKTYPIIAEAGEAQLRVFNGMPCTYAVNTNIPDHLTFNINSMEAFTERHIAVESTRAFTYSMTSSDPACSDVSYSGTFNLASATATSYFINRNEVSEFEDDPEKASNGYPIIRILANTATVHTISLQDIHDDFRKRYDNITSQMEKGEIWPSTYDVVVNNVTVGNYELRLGGVYAIYILETTPNSFTSNIVEVSEPNSMNILWIAPQYIVLTLGEVMYSVTGLEFSYSQSPESMKSVIQSAWQLTVGVGNVIVTIIASARIFDSQAAEFFLFAGLMFVDMGIFAILAYRYKYVGGVGDDKTKTEALPDANKDKTTTLSTTNLKED
;
A
#
# COMPACT_ATOMS: atom_id res chain seq x y z
N MET A 1 2.55 -14.17 27.74
CA MET A 1 1.49 -15.19 27.62
C MET A 1 0.20 -14.50 27.22
N PRO A 2 -0.51 -14.91 26.15
CA PRO A 2 -1.85 -14.38 25.90
C PRO A 2 -2.76 -14.81 27.08
N PRO A 3 -3.54 -13.90 27.68
CA PRO A 3 -4.33 -14.18 28.89
C PRO A 3 -5.52 -15.14 28.63
N LEU A 4 -5.83 -15.39 27.37
CA LEU A 4 -6.77 -16.41 26.91
C LEU A 4 -5.91 -17.46 26.20
N ASN A 5 -6.00 -18.72 26.58
CA ASN A 5 -5.19 -19.85 26.08
C ASN A 5 -5.50 -20.22 24.60
N MET A 6 -5.73 -19.20 23.75
CA MET A 6 -6.05 -19.30 22.34
C MET A 6 -4.81 -19.00 21.49
N PRO A 7 -4.72 -19.57 20.27
CA PRO A 7 -3.67 -19.22 19.31
C PRO A 7 -3.66 -17.72 19.02
N ALA A 8 -2.48 -17.11 18.93
CA ALA A 8 -2.33 -15.67 18.67
C ALA A 8 -3.09 -15.24 17.40
N THR A 9 -3.03 -16.04 16.33
CA THR A 9 -3.76 -15.82 15.08
C THR A 9 -5.27 -15.70 15.30
N ALA A 10 -5.87 -16.55 16.14
CA ALA A 10 -7.31 -16.54 16.39
C ALA A 10 -7.74 -15.27 17.16
N ILE A 11 -6.94 -14.83 18.14
CA ILE A 11 -7.18 -13.59 18.88
C ILE A 11 -7.06 -12.38 17.95
N THR A 12 -6.06 -12.35 17.07
CA THR A 12 -5.88 -11.27 16.09
C THR A 12 -7.05 -11.20 15.12
N ILE A 13 -7.51 -12.35 14.57
CA ILE A 13 -8.67 -12.41 13.69
C ILE A 13 -9.92 -11.91 14.40
N LEU A 14 -10.15 -12.32 15.66
CA LEU A 14 -11.27 -11.85 16.46
C LEU A 14 -11.20 -10.32 16.68
N GLY A 15 -10.03 -9.78 17.00
CA GLY A 15 -9.81 -8.34 17.15
C GLY A 15 -10.13 -7.57 15.87
N LEU A 16 -9.59 -8.01 14.73
CA LEU A 16 -9.86 -7.42 13.41
C LEU A 16 -11.36 -7.48 13.04
N PHE A 17 -12.02 -8.60 13.36
CA PHE A 17 -13.46 -8.77 13.13
C PHE A 17 -14.30 -7.79 13.96
N LEU A 18 -13.97 -7.60 15.25
CA LEU A 18 -14.66 -6.63 16.11
C LEU A 18 -14.45 -5.19 15.63
N ILE A 19 -13.24 -4.84 15.20
CA ILE A 19 -12.94 -3.53 14.60
C ILE A 19 -13.76 -3.33 13.33
N ALA A 20 -13.87 -4.35 12.48
CA ALA A 20 -14.65 -4.30 11.25
C ALA A 20 -16.15 -4.06 11.52
N ILE A 21 -16.75 -4.77 12.49
CA ILE A 21 -18.15 -4.55 12.90
C ILE A 21 -18.34 -3.14 13.43
N GLY A 22 -17.49 -2.68 14.34
CA GLY A 22 -17.59 -1.36 14.95
C GLY A 22 -17.47 -0.24 13.92
N SER A 23 -16.40 -0.28 13.11
CA SER A 23 -16.15 0.71 12.04
C SER A 23 -17.26 0.71 10.99
N GLY A 24 -17.70 -0.48 10.54
CA GLY A 24 -18.78 -0.63 9.57
C GLY A 24 -20.13 -0.09 10.05
N GLY A 25 -20.45 -0.25 11.33
CA GLY A 25 -21.68 0.28 11.93
C GLY A 25 -21.65 1.80 12.13
N ILE A 26 -20.51 2.35 12.56
CA ILE A 26 -20.38 3.77 12.92
C ILE A 26 -20.31 4.66 11.67
N LYS A 27 -19.59 4.27 10.61
CA LYS A 27 -19.34 5.08 9.40
C LYS A 27 -20.61 5.71 8.78
N PRO A 28 -21.68 4.96 8.44
CA PRO A 28 -22.88 5.54 7.84
C PRO A 28 -23.72 6.35 8.85
N CYS A 29 -23.60 6.07 10.15
CA CYS A 29 -24.42 6.68 11.18
C CYS A 29 -23.88 8.06 11.61
N VAL A 30 -22.56 8.20 11.77
CA VAL A 30 -21.94 9.45 12.23
C VAL A 30 -22.13 10.59 11.24
N THR A 31 -21.95 10.30 9.94
CA THR A 31 -22.13 11.28 8.88
C THR A 31 -23.57 11.75 8.77
N ALA A 32 -24.54 10.82 8.86
CA ALA A 32 -25.96 11.13 8.86
C ALA A 32 -26.38 11.93 10.10
N LEU A 33 -25.97 11.49 11.30
CA LEU A 33 -26.29 12.16 12.56
C LEU A 33 -25.75 13.59 12.58
N GLY A 34 -24.52 13.80 12.09
CA GLY A 34 -23.93 15.13 12.00
C GLY A 34 -24.69 16.06 11.04
N ALA A 35 -25.13 15.55 9.89
CA ALA A 35 -25.95 16.31 8.95
C ALA A 35 -27.34 16.65 9.52
N ASP A 36 -27.93 15.74 10.31
CA ASP A 36 -29.25 15.92 10.93
C ASP A 36 -29.29 17.01 12.00
N GLN A 37 -28.15 17.54 12.43
CA GLN A 37 -28.08 18.66 13.37
C GLN A 37 -28.42 20.02 12.73
N PHE A 38 -28.45 20.10 11.40
CA PHE A 38 -28.73 21.33 10.67
C PHE A 38 -30.19 21.38 10.20
N ILE A 39 -30.82 22.55 10.33
CA ILE A 39 -32.21 22.81 9.90
C ILE A 39 -32.19 23.29 8.45
N LEU A 40 -32.76 22.49 7.54
CA LEU A 40 -32.91 22.81 6.13
C LEU A 40 -34.25 23.50 5.86
N PRO A 41 -34.33 24.52 4.97
CA PRO A 41 -33.27 24.99 4.07
C PRO A 41 -32.36 26.11 4.63
N GLN A 42 -32.64 26.69 5.81
CA GLN A 42 -31.93 27.89 6.27
C GLN A 42 -30.42 27.66 6.54
N GLN A 43 -30.01 26.47 6.96
CA GLN A 43 -28.62 26.17 7.36
C GLN A 43 -27.81 25.38 6.33
N LEU A 44 -28.19 25.44 5.05
CA LEU A 44 -27.55 24.65 3.98
C LEU A 44 -26.06 24.98 3.82
N LYS A 45 -25.68 26.26 3.99
CA LYS A 45 -24.28 26.70 3.91
C LYS A 45 -23.44 26.16 5.08
N GLN A 46 -23.96 26.20 6.31
CA GLN A 46 -23.25 25.66 7.48
C GLN A 46 -23.05 24.15 7.38
N MET A 47 -24.07 23.42 6.87
CA MET A 47 -23.96 21.98 6.64
C MET A 47 -22.86 21.63 5.63
N ALA A 48 -22.72 22.40 4.54
CA ALA A 48 -21.64 22.21 3.57
C ALA A 48 -20.25 22.46 4.20
N THR A 49 -20.12 23.50 5.04
CA THR A 49 -18.89 23.75 5.80
C THR A 49 -18.58 22.60 6.76
N TYR A 50 -19.58 22.04 7.44
CA TYR A 50 -19.41 20.87 8.31
C TYR A 50 -18.83 19.67 7.55
N PHE A 51 -19.39 19.32 6.39
CA PHE A 51 -18.87 18.22 5.58
C PHE A 51 -17.42 18.48 5.10
N SER A 52 -17.09 19.74 4.80
CA SER A 52 -15.73 20.13 4.41
C SER A 52 -14.75 19.95 5.57
N LEU A 53 -15.09 20.41 6.78
CA LEU A 53 -14.29 20.25 7.99
C LEU A 53 -14.15 18.78 8.41
N PHE A 54 -15.22 18.00 8.27
CA PHE A 54 -15.22 16.56 8.52
C PHE A 54 -14.23 15.85 7.59
N TYR A 55 -14.28 16.17 6.29
CA TYR A 55 -13.37 15.59 5.30
C TYR A 55 -11.91 16.02 5.50
N PHE A 56 -11.67 17.30 5.85
CA PHE A 56 -10.35 17.79 6.24
C PHE A 56 -9.78 17.03 7.46
N SER A 57 -10.63 16.78 8.47
CA SER A 57 -10.24 16.06 9.69
C SER A 57 -9.87 14.61 9.40
N ILE A 58 -10.60 13.93 8.50
CA ILE A 58 -10.29 12.56 8.07
C ILE A 58 -8.91 12.50 7.42
N ASN A 59 -8.64 13.37 6.44
CA ASN A 59 -7.36 13.35 5.73
C ASN A 59 -6.19 13.74 6.64
N THR A 60 -6.39 14.72 7.52
CA THR A 60 -5.39 15.09 8.53
C THR A 60 -5.11 13.94 9.49
N GLY A 61 -6.15 13.28 9.98
CA GLY A 61 -6.03 12.10 10.85
C GLY A 61 -5.31 10.94 10.15
N SER A 62 -5.65 10.67 8.89
CA SER A 62 -4.96 9.66 8.07
C SER A 62 -3.47 10.00 7.90
N MET A 63 -3.15 11.24 7.56
CA MET A 63 -1.78 11.71 7.39
C MET A 63 -0.96 11.55 8.68
N LEU A 64 -1.50 12.01 9.82
CA LEU A 64 -0.84 11.88 11.12
C LEU A 64 -0.67 10.41 11.53
N SER A 65 -1.71 9.57 11.35
CA SER A 65 -1.63 8.15 11.68
C SER A 65 -0.57 7.44 10.84
N THR A 66 -0.53 7.69 9.54
CA THR A 66 0.43 7.04 8.64
C THR A 66 1.88 7.51 8.88
N LEU A 67 2.10 8.72 9.39
CA LEU A 67 3.44 9.14 9.84
C LEU A 67 3.84 8.53 11.19
N ILE A 68 2.95 8.63 12.18
CA ILE A 68 3.28 8.35 13.59
C ILE A 68 3.23 6.86 13.88
N THR A 69 2.25 6.11 13.36
CA THR A 69 2.07 4.68 13.69
C THR A 69 3.28 3.82 13.32
N PRO A 70 3.92 3.97 12.14
CA PRO A 70 5.15 3.23 11.82
C PRO A 70 6.33 3.61 12.72
N ILE A 71 6.43 4.88 13.14
CA ILE A 71 7.44 5.34 14.11
C ILE A 71 7.23 4.67 15.46
N LEU A 72 6.00 4.68 15.98
CA LEU A 72 5.66 4.00 17.25
C LEU A 72 5.89 2.48 17.20
N ARG A 73 5.67 1.86 16.04
CA ARG A 73 5.87 0.42 15.84
C ARG A 73 7.34 0.04 15.80
N GLN A 74 8.17 0.82 15.11
CA GLN A 74 9.54 0.41 14.76
C GLN A 74 10.62 1.12 15.58
N ASP A 75 10.40 2.36 16.03
CA ASP A 75 11.45 3.14 16.73
C ASP A 75 11.36 3.02 18.25
N VAL A 76 10.34 2.34 18.77
CA VAL A 76 10.12 2.11 20.20
C VAL A 76 10.20 0.61 20.48
N GLN A 77 11.08 0.22 21.41
CA GLN A 77 11.18 -1.15 21.90
C GLN A 77 10.15 -1.40 23.01
N CYS A 78 9.47 -2.54 22.93
CA CYS A 78 8.54 -2.97 23.97
C CYS A 78 8.74 -4.45 24.26
N PHE A 79 8.74 -4.83 25.53
CA PHE A 79 8.81 -6.23 25.97
C PHE A 79 10.00 -7.00 25.39
N GLU A 80 11.18 -6.37 25.31
CA GLU A 80 12.42 -6.96 24.78
C GLU A 80 12.33 -7.38 23.29
N GLN A 81 11.38 -6.82 22.54
CA GLN A 81 11.26 -6.99 21.09
C GLN A 81 11.60 -5.69 20.36
N ASP A 82 12.21 -5.83 19.18
CA ASP A 82 12.62 -4.71 18.31
C ASP A 82 11.44 -3.94 17.70
N THR A 83 10.23 -4.51 17.74
CA THR A 83 9.01 -3.88 17.24
C THR A 83 7.93 -3.82 18.30
N CYS A 84 7.32 -2.65 18.49
CA CYS A 84 6.24 -2.44 19.46
C CYS A 84 4.85 -2.32 18.81
N PHE A 85 4.27 -3.45 18.43
CA PHE A 85 2.87 -3.50 17.96
C PHE A 85 1.86 -3.09 19.04
N SER A 86 2.14 -3.39 20.31
CA SER A 86 1.25 -3.05 21.43
C SER A 86 1.01 -1.55 21.56
N LEU A 87 2.04 -0.72 21.36
CA LEU A 87 1.90 0.74 21.39
C LEU A 87 1.20 1.24 20.12
N ALA A 88 1.58 0.71 18.95
CA ALA A 88 0.99 1.07 17.67
C ALA A 88 -0.53 0.83 17.62
N PHE A 89 -1.04 -0.25 18.23
CA PHE A 89 -2.48 -0.51 18.37
C PHE A 89 -3.11 0.11 19.62
N GLY A 90 -2.34 0.29 20.69
CA GLY A 90 -2.81 0.86 21.95
C GLY A 90 -3.19 2.33 21.84
N VAL A 91 -2.41 3.13 21.11
CA VAL A 91 -2.70 4.57 20.91
C VAL A 91 -4.06 4.78 20.22
N PRO A 92 -4.36 4.15 19.06
CA PRO A 92 -5.69 4.21 18.45
C PRO A 92 -6.82 3.74 19.37
N ALA A 93 -6.59 2.70 20.20
CA ALA A 93 -7.59 2.21 21.13
C ALA A 93 -7.95 3.25 22.21
N ILE A 94 -6.94 3.94 22.77
CA ILE A 94 -7.15 5.03 23.73
C ILE A 94 -7.89 6.18 23.06
N LEU A 95 -7.47 6.60 21.86
CA LEU A 95 -8.12 7.68 21.11
C LEU A 95 -9.59 7.36 20.81
N MET A 96 -9.91 6.13 20.42
CA MET A 96 -11.29 5.68 20.19
C MET A 96 -12.11 5.71 21.48
N PHE A 97 -11.54 5.24 22.60
CA PHE A 97 -12.20 5.28 23.89
C PHE A 97 -12.50 6.73 24.33
N THR A 98 -11.54 7.64 24.20
CA THR A 98 -11.73 9.07 24.45
C THR A 98 -12.81 9.66 23.54
N SER A 99 -12.82 9.31 22.25
CA SER A 99 -13.85 9.75 21.31
C SER A 99 -15.26 9.30 21.73
N ILE A 100 -15.42 8.08 22.25
CA ILE A 100 -16.70 7.58 22.74
C ILE A 100 -17.17 8.39 23.97
N ILE A 101 -16.26 8.67 24.92
CA ILE A 101 -16.58 9.49 26.10
C ILE A 101 -17.10 10.86 25.68
N ILE A 102 -16.40 11.54 24.76
CA ILE A 102 -16.79 12.86 24.25
C ILE A 102 -18.16 12.77 23.55
N PHE A 103 -18.35 11.75 22.69
CA PHE A 103 -19.59 11.56 21.96
C PHE A 103 -20.79 11.35 22.89
N VAL A 104 -20.64 10.55 23.94
CA VAL A 104 -21.70 10.28 24.93
C VAL A 104 -21.96 11.51 25.80
N ALA A 105 -20.93 12.26 26.19
CA ALA A 105 -21.08 13.51 26.95
C ALA A 105 -21.91 14.56 26.19
N GLY A 106 -21.79 14.59 24.86
CA GLY A 106 -22.56 15.47 23.98
C GLY A 106 -24.03 15.07 23.77
N LYS A 107 -24.49 13.92 24.29
CA LYS A 107 -25.82 13.35 24.00
C LYS A 107 -26.98 14.34 24.25
N PHE A 108 -26.87 15.19 25.26
CA PHE A 108 -27.92 16.17 25.61
C PHE A 108 -28.04 17.32 24.61
N LEU A 109 -27.06 17.51 23.72
CA LEU A 109 -27.02 18.57 22.73
C LEU A 109 -27.53 18.11 21.35
N TYR A 110 -27.72 16.81 21.14
CA TYR A 110 -28.05 16.26 19.82
C TYR A 110 -29.55 16.34 19.52
N VAL A 111 -29.88 16.75 18.29
CA VAL A 111 -31.20 16.59 17.70
C VAL A 111 -31.37 15.14 17.26
N LEU A 112 -32.23 14.41 17.96
CA LEU A 112 -32.54 13.01 17.68
C LEU A 112 -33.78 12.91 16.80
N LYS A 113 -33.61 12.47 15.54
CA LYS A 113 -34.74 12.18 14.65
C LYS A 113 -35.44 10.87 15.07
N PRO A 114 -36.77 10.77 14.92
CA PRO A 114 -37.49 9.55 15.21
C PRO A 114 -37.02 8.41 14.29
N PRO A 115 -37.02 7.15 14.76
CA PRO A 115 -36.54 6.03 13.98
C PRO A 115 -37.37 5.86 12.70
N ALA A 116 -36.74 6.09 11.55
CA ALA A 116 -37.27 5.64 10.27
C ALA A 116 -37.22 4.11 10.26
N GLY A 117 -38.34 3.44 9.98
CA GLY A 117 -38.41 1.97 9.96
C GLY A 117 -37.36 1.34 9.03
N ASN A 118 -37.12 0.03 9.16
CA ASN A 118 -36.04 -0.63 8.43
C ASN A 118 -36.30 -0.64 6.90
N MET A 119 -35.65 0.29 6.20
CA MET A 119 -35.78 0.48 4.76
C MET A 119 -35.30 -0.75 3.99
N LEU A 120 -34.27 -1.44 4.49
CA LEU A 120 -33.72 -2.64 3.85
C LEU A 120 -34.72 -3.81 3.86
N VAL A 121 -35.46 -3.98 4.97
CA VAL A 121 -36.54 -4.98 5.07
C VAL A 121 -37.71 -4.63 4.16
N ARG A 122 -38.07 -3.35 4.06
CA ARG A 122 -39.13 -2.91 3.13
C ARG A 122 -38.75 -3.14 1.67
N VAL A 123 -37.51 -2.83 1.30
CA VAL A 123 -36.98 -3.08 -0.06
C VAL A 123 -36.91 -4.58 -0.35
N SER A 124 -36.35 -5.39 0.56
CA SER A 124 -36.24 -6.84 0.35
C SER A 124 -37.60 -7.54 0.30
N SER A 125 -38.54 -7.12 1.15
CA SER A 125 -39.93 -7.61 1.13
C SER A 125 -40.65 -7.22 -0.16
N ALA A 126 -40.47 -5.99 -0.64
CA ALA A 126 -41.04 -5.54 -1.92
C ALA A 126 -40.46 -6.32 -3.11
N ILE A 127 -39.14 -6.58 -3.13
CA ILE A 127 -38.49 -7.40 -4.16
C ILE A 127 -39.01 -8.85 -4.11
N GLY A 128 -39.05 -9.45 -2.91
CA GLY A 128 -39.55 -10.81 -2.72
C GLY A 128 -41.02 -10.95 -3.16
N ASN A 129 -41.84 -9.96 -2.85
CA ASN A 129 -43.23 -9.91 -3.30
C ASN A 129 -43.33 -9.76 -4.82
N ALA A 130 -42.58 -8.82 -5.43
CA ALA A 130 -42.54 -8.64 -6.88
C ALA A 130 -42.18 -9.94 -7.61
N ILE A 131 -41.17 -10.68 -7.12
CA ILE A 131 -40.74 -11.96 -7.71
C ILE A 131 -41.82 -13.04 -7.53
N SER A 132 -42.42 -13.13 -6.34
CA SER A 132 -43.46 -14.12 -6.03
C SER A 132 -44.71 -13.91 -6.89
N VAL A 133 -45.20 -12.66 -6.97
CA VAL A 133 -46.37 -12.29 -7.76
C VAL A 133 -46.07 -12.42 -9.25
N ARG A 134 -44.89 -11.98 -9.72
CA ARG A 134 -44.47 -12.19 -11.11
C ARG A 134 -44.49 -13.67 -11.48
N ARG A 135 -44.02 -14.58 -10.63
CA ARG A 135 -44.06 -16.03 -10.92
C ARG A 135 -45.49 -16.55 -11.11
N LYS A 136 -46.47 -15.99 -10.39
CA LYS A 136 -47.89 -16.37 -10.47
C LYS A 136 -48.60 -15.71 -11.66
N GLU A 137 -48.32 -14.44 -11.92
CA GLU A 137 -49.10 -13.60 -12.84
C GLU A 137 -48.41 -13.30 -14.18
N LYS A 138 -47.19 -13.80 -14.43
CA LYS A 138 -46.44 -13.53 -15.67
C LYS A 138 -47.25 -13.79 -16.94
N ARG A 139 -48.15 -14.79 -16.91
CA ARG A 139 -48.98 -15.19 -18.06
C ARG A 139 -50.35 -14.50 -18.09
N THR A 140 -50.87 -14.07 -16.95
CA THR A 140 -52.24 -13.54 -16.82
C THR A 140 -52.28 -12.02 -16.85
N ASN A 141 -51.27 -11.33 -16.31
CA ASN A 141 -51.20 -9.87 -16.28
C ASN A 141 -49.75 -9.39 -16.50
N PRO A 142 -49.27 -9.29 -17.75
CA PRO A 142 -47.91 -8.83 -18.04
C PRO A 142 -47.79 -7.32 -17.74
N ARG A 143 -46.89 -6.94 -16.82
CA ARG A 143 -46.53 -5.54 -16.55
C ARG A 143 -45.21 -5.18 -17.28
N GLU A 144 -45.02 -3.91 -17.61
CA GLU A 144 -43.83 -3.43 -18.34
C GLU A 144 -42.54 -3.69 -17.56
N HIS A 145 -42.51 -3.40 -16.25
CA HIS A 145 -41.36 -3.65 -15.40
C HIS A 145 -41.67 -4.71 -14.34
N TRP A 146 -40.70 -5.58 -14.05
CA TRP A 146 -40.90 -6.71 -13.13
C TRP A 146 -41.14 -6.30 -11.67
N LEU A 147 -40.72 -5.10 -11.28
CA LEU A 147 -41.01 -4.54 -9.95
C LEU A 147 -42.44 -4.03 -9.81
N ASP A 148 -43.18 -3.83 -10.90
CA ASP A 148 -44.53 -3.25 -10.85
C ASP A 148 -45.51 -4.19 -10.15
N TYR A 149 -45.21 -5.48 -10.12
CA TYR A 149 -45.99 -6.49 -9.39
C TYR A 149 -46.01 -6.27 -7.87
N ALA A 150 -45.12 -5.44 -7.31
CA ALA A 150 -45.15 -5.09 -5.89
C ALA A 150 -46.00 -3.84 -5.57
N GLU A 151 -46.50 -3.11 -6.58
CA GLU A 151 -47.20 -1.84 -6.38
C GLU A 151 -48.46 -1.97 -5.52
N GLU A 152 -49.20 -3.06 -5.68
CA GLU A 152 -50.46 -3.29 -4.98
C GLU A 152 -50.29 -3.39 -3.45
N LYS A 153 -49.20 -4.00 -2.99
CA LYS A 153 -48.93 -4.21 -1.56
C LYS A 153 -48.07 -3.11 -0.94
N HIS A 154 -47.16 -2.53 -1.71
CA HIS A 154 -46.12 -1.63 -1.19
C HIS A 154 -46.24 -0.18 -1.67
N GLY A 155 -47.19 0.11 -2.56
CA GLY A 155 -47.43 1.44 -3.09
C GLY A 155 -46.50 1.80 -4.26
N LYS A 156 -47.01 2.62 -5.17
CA LYS A 156 -46.32 3.04 -6.39
C LYS A 156 -45.05 3.86 -6.13
N GLN A 157 -45.04 4.68 -5.08
CA GLN A 157 -43.89 5.49 -4.71
C GLN A 157 -42.69 4.61 -4.35
N LEU A 158 -42.84 3.66 -3.42
CA LEU A 158 -41.74 2.78 -3.01
C LEU A 158 -41.20 1.97 -4.19
N VAL A 159 -42.07 1.44 -5.03
CA VAL A 159 -41.65 0.69 -6.23
C VAL A 159 -40.83 1.56 -7.19
N THR A 160 -41.22 2.82 -7.37
CA THR A 160 -40.47 3.77 -8.20
C THR A 160 -39.11 4.12 -7.59
N GLU A 161 -39.06 4.34 -6.28
CA GLU A 161 -37.81 4.58 -5.55
C GLU A 161 -36.86 3.36 -5.66
N ILE A 162 -37.38 2.13 -5.57
CA ILE A 162 -36.59 0.91 -5.76
C ILE A 162 -36.07 0.78 -7.20
N LYS A 163 -36.85 1.17 -8.22
CA LYS A 163 -36.37 1.20 -9.61
C LYS A 163 -35.19 2.17 -9.77
N THR A 164 -35.29 3.37 -9.19
CA THR A 164 -34.20 4.35 -9.18
C THR A 164 -32.96 3.79 -8.49
N LEU A 165 -33.14 3.15 -7.33
CA LEU A 165 -32.07 2.45 -6.62
C LEU A 165 -31.36 1.44 -7.52
N PHE A 166 -32.10 0.55 -8.22
CA PHE A 166 -31.49 -0.43 -9.11
C PHE A 166 -30.72 0.21 -10.27
N ASN A 167 -31.20 1.32 -10.83
CA ASN A 167 -30.48 2.02 -11.90
C ASN A 167 -29.12 2.55 -11.41
N VAL A 168 -29.02 3.02 -10.16
CA VAL A 168 -27.75 3.42 -9.54
C VAL A 168 -26.88 2.20 -9.24
N LEU A 169 -27.44 1.11 -8.70
CA LEU A 169 -26.70 -0.11 -8.39
C LEU A 169 -26.09 -0.78 -9.63
N VAL A 170 -26.72 -0.67 -10.80
CA VAL A 170 -26.13 -1.14 -12.06
C VAL A 170 -24.84 -0.38 -12.39
N LEU A 171 -24.79 0.93 -12.11
CA LEU A 171 -23.56 1.71 -12.27
C LEU A 171 -22.48 1.34 -11.25
N TYR A 172 -22.83 0.69 -10.15
CA TYR A 172 -21.88 0.26 -9.12
C TYR A 172 -21.18 -1.06 -9.45
N ILE A 173 -21.63 -1.82 -10.46
CA ILE A 173 -21.04 -3.12 -10.81
C ILE A 173 -19.52 -3.03 -11.11
N PRO A 174 -19.01 -1.98 -11.81
CA PRO A 174 -17.57 -1.81 -12.08
C PRO A 174 -16.75 -1.31 -10.86
N LEU A 175 -17.37 -0.55 -9.95
CA LEU A 175 -16.68 0.11 -8.83
C LEU A 175 -15.79 -0.82 -7.97
N PRO A 176 -16.17 -2.08 -7.66
CA PRO A 176 -15.30 -2.99 -6.94
C PRO A 176 -13.92 -3.19 -7.59
N VAL A 177 -13.82 -3.18 -8.92
CA VAL A 177 -12.53 -3.33 -9.61
C VAL A 177 -11.70 -2.07 -9.42
N PHE A 178 -12.32 -0.89 -9.51
CA PHE A 178 -11.64 0.37 -9.18
C PHE A 178 -11.05 0.34 -7.77
N TRP A 179 -11.86 -0.04 -6.77
CA TRP A 179 -11.41 -0.11 -5.37
C TRP A 179 -10.35 -1.17 -5.14
N ALA A 180 -10.49 -2.34 -5.77
CA ALA A 180 -9.50 -3.41 -5.68
C ALA A 180 -8.12 -2.91 -6.15
N LEU A 181 -8.08 -2.17 -7.24
CA LEU A 181 -6.84 -1.63 -7.78
C LEU A 181 -6.35 -0.44 -6.96
N PHE A 182 -7.22 0.49 -6.60
CA PHE A 182 -6.87 1.65 -5.77
C PHE A 182 -6.24 1.25 -4.42
N ASP A 183 -6.79 0.21 -3.76
CA ASP A 183 -6.31 -0.27 -2.46
C ASP A 183 -4.91 -0.94 -2.56
N GLN A 184 -4.42 -1.28 -3.77
CA GLN A 184 -3.05 -1.80 -3.95
C GLN A 184 -1.95 -0.81 -3.58
N GLN A 185 -2.27 0.49 -3.49
CA GLN A 185 -1.31 1.49 -3.02
C GLN A 185 -0.84 1.21 -1.57
N GLY A 186 -1.67 0.52 -0.77
CA GLY A 186 -1.33 0.16 0.61
C GLY A 186 -0.47 -1.10 0.74
N SER A 187 -0.38 -1.90 -0.33
CA SER A 187 0.28 -3.22 -0.34
C SER A 187 1.41 -3.27 -1.37
N ARG A 188 1.08 -3.41 -2.66
CA ARG A 188 2.05 -3.61 -3.74
C ARG A 188 3.01 -2.43 -3.91
N TRP A 189 2.52 -1.20 -3.73
CA TRP A 189 3.39 -0.02 -3.78
C TRP A 189 4.26 0.11 -2.53
N THR A 190 3.77 -0.35 -1.38
CA THR A 190 4.60 -0.49 -0.18
C THR A 190 5.74 -1.49 -0.44
N PHE A 191 5.47 -2.66 -1.03
CA PHE A 191 6.51 -3.63 -1.41
C PHE A 191 7.47 -3.11 -2.48
N GLN A 192 6.98 -2.30 -3.43
CA GLN A 192 7.86 -1.60 -4.35
C GLN A 192 8.79 -0.64 -3.58
N ALA A 193 8.27 0.08 -2.59
CA ALA A 193 9.04 1.00 -1.75
C ALA A 193 10.07 0.31 -0.84
N THR A 194 9.83 -0.92 -0.37
CA THR A 194 10.82 -1.66 0.47
C THR A 194 12.11 -1.98 -0.29
N ARG A 195 12.04 -1.99 -1.63
CA ARG A 195 13.18 -2.24 -2.53
C ARG A 195 13.85 -0.96 -3.02
N MET A 196 13.44 0.20 -2.51
CA MET A 196 13.99 1.51 -2.85
C MET A 196 14.86 2.06 -1.71
N ASP A 197 15.67 3.05 -2.03
CA ASP A 197 16.46 3.79 -1.05
C ASP A 197 15.59 4.84 -0.36
N GLY A 198 15.36 4.66 0.93
CA GLY A 198 14.56 5.54 1.79
C GLY A 198 15.27 6.84 2.18
N GLN A 199 16.55 7.01 1.88
CA GLN A 199 17.31 8.20 2.27
C GLN A 199 16.91 9.42 1.45
N VAL A 200 16.32 10.43 2.10
CA VAL A 200 15.95 11.71 1.51
C VAL A 200 16.62 12.84 2.30
N GLY A 201 17.81 13.23 1.86
CA GLY A 201 18.65 14.18 2.60
C GLY A 201 19.05 13.60 3.95
N ALA A 202 18.65 14.26 5.04
CA ALA A 202 18.91 13.80 6.41
C ALA A 202 17.80 12.90 6.99
N LEU A 203 16.69 12.70 6.27
CA LEU A 203 15.56 11.89 6.74
C LEU A 203 15.61 10.51 6.09
N ASN A 204 15.42 9.46 6.90
CA ASN A 204 15.24 8.10 6.39
C ASN A 204 13.74 7.76 6.39
N LEU A 205 13.12 7.75 5.21
CA LEU A 205 11.70 7.48 5.04
C LEU A 205 11.44 5.98 4.99
N LYS A 206 10.51 5.52 5.83
CA LYS A 206 10.06 4.12 5.84
C LYS A 206 9.11 3.86 4.66
N PRO A 207 9.13 2.65 4.07
CA PRO A 207 8.24 2.28 2.98
C PRO A 207 6.75 2.58 3.25
N ASP A 208 6.25 2.23 4.44
CA ASP A 208 4.86 2.47 4.86
C ASP A 208 4.50 3.97 4.93
N GLN A 209 5.48 4.85 5.19
CA GLN A 209 5.25 6.30 5.29
C GLN A 209 4.96 6.93 3.92
N MET A 210 5.26 6.27 2.81
CA MET A 210 4.93 6.78 1.47
C MET A 210 3.42 6.93 1.25
N GLN A 211 2.60 6.20 2.02
CA GLN A 211 1.15 6.32 1.98
C GLN A 211 0.66 7.70 2.45
N VAL A 212 1.48 8.51 3.13
CA VAL A 212 1.17 9.91 3.50
C VAL A 212 0.98 10.81 2.29
N ILE A 213 1.63 10.48 1.18
CA ILE A 213 1.54 11.29 -0.04
C ILE A 213 0.08 11.40 -0.47
N ASN A 214 -0.70 10.32 -0.38
CA ASN A 214 -2.09 10.35 -0.83
C ASN A 214 -2.96 11.37 -0.04
N PRO A 215 -3.18 11.25 1.28
CA PRO A 215 -4.00 12.21 2.02
C PRO A 215 -3.45 13.64 1.98
N ALA A 216 -2.13 13.83 1.91
CA ALA A 216 -1.53 15.15 1.73
C ALA A 216 -1.90 15.77 0.37
N LEU A 217 -1.83 14.99 -0.70
CA LEU A 217 -2.22 15.42 -2.05
C LEU A 217 -3.72 15.64 -2.17
N ILE A 218 -4.57 14.86 -1.49
CA ILE A 218 -6.03 15.09 -1.46
C ILE A 218 -6.33 16.50 -0.93
N LEU A 219 -5.70 16.89 0.19
CA LEU A 219 -5.87 18.21 0.79
C LEU A 219 -5.44 19.35 -0.13
N ILE A 220 -4.43 19.12 -0.97
CA ILE A 220 -3.94 20.09 -1.97
C ILE A 220 -4.83 20.10 -3.21
N PHE A 221 -5.27 18.94 -3.69
CA PHE A 221 -5.98 18.82 -4.96
C PHE A 221 -7.43 19.25 -4.89
N ILE A 222 -8.13 19.08 -3.77
CA ILE A 222 -9.53 19.54 -3.66
C ILE A 222 -9.70 21.03 -4.01
N PRO A 223 -8.98 21.98 -3.37
CA PRO A 223 -9.12 23.39 -3.75
C PRO A 223 -8.64 23.68 -5.18
N LEU A 224 -7.61 22.96 -5.65
CA LEU A 224 -7.15 23.08 -7.04
C LEU A 224 -8.18 22.55 -8.05
N TYR A 225 -9.01 21.58 -7.68
CA TYR A 225 -10.06 21.05 -8.53
C TYR A 225 -11.15 22.09 -8.79
N ASP A 226 -11.56 22.82 -7.76
CA ASP A 226 -12.57 23.86 -7.89
C ASP A 226 -12.05 25.08 -8.66
N ILE A 227 -10.78 25.46 -8.46
CA ILE A 227 -10.20 26.67 -9.05
C ILE A 227 -9.64 26.44 -10.46
N ILE A 228 -9.02 25.27 -10.71
CA ILE A 228 -8.24 25.02 -11.93
C ILE A 228 -8.81 23.84 -12.74
N PHE A 229 -8.88 22.64 -12.16
CA PHE A 229 -9.11 21.44 -12.96
C PHE A 229 -10.55 21.35 -13.50
N TYR A 230 -11.59 21.58 -12.69
CA TYR A 230 -12.97 21.53 -13.19
C TYR A 230 -13.28 22.62 -14.23
N PRO A 231 -12.85 23.89 -14.06
CA PRO A 231 -12.96 24.88 -15.12
C PRO A 231 -12.27 24.46 -16.41
N LEU A 232 -11.06 23.88 -16.33
CA LEU A 232 -10.33 23.40 -17.51
C LEU A 232 -11.06 22.23 -18.20
N LEU A 233 -11.50 21.24 -17.45
CA LEU A 233 -12.27 20.10 -17.96
C LEU A 233 -13.57 20.54 -18.63
N SER A 234 -14.22 21.58 -18.08
CA SER A 234 -15.45 22.13 -18.66
C SER A 234 -15.25 22.79 -20.02
N LYS A 235 -14.03 23.33 -20.29
CA LYS A 235 -13.63 23.86 -21.60
C LYS A 235 -13.39 22.75 -22.63
N ILE A 236 -12.93 21.58 -22.17
CA ILE A 236 -12.70 20.39 -23.01
C ILE A 236 -14.02 19.62 -23.27
N GLY A 237 -15.12 20.03 -22.60
CA GLY A 237 -16.46 19.43 -22.77
C GLY A 237 -16.80 18.33 -21.77
N ILE A 238 -15.93 18.07 -20.78
CA ILE A 238 -16.17 17.14 -19.68
C ILE A 238 -16.91 17.89 -18.58
N ARG A 239 -18.23 17.67 -18.50
CA ARG A 239 -19.10 18.38 -17.55
C ARG A 239 -19.92 17.45 -16.66
N ARG A 240 -20.32 16.29 -17.20
CA ARG A 240 -21.21 15.37 -16.49
C ARG A 240 -20.46 14.63 -15.38
N PRO A 241 -21.09 14.38 -14.21
CA PRO A 241 -20.47 13.63 -13.12
C PRO A 241 -19.87 12.29 -13.58
N LEU A 242 -20.61 11.51 -14.37
CA LEU A 242 -20.17 10.19 -14.83
C LEU A 242 -18.96 10.26 -15.78
N GLN A 243 -18.79 11.35 -16.54
CA GLN A 243 -17.60 11.56 -17.37
C GLN A 243 -16.37 11.82 -16.50
N LYS A 244 -16.54 12.59 -15.41
CA LYS A 244 -15.49 12.84 -14.42
C LYS A 244 -15.07 11.53 -13.72
N LEU A 245 -16.03 10.69 -13.31
CA LEU A 245 -15.73 9.37 -12.73
C LEU A 245 -14.91 8.51 -13.69
N THR A 246 -15.33 8.43 -14.95
CA THR A 246 -14.61 7.65 -15.98
C THR A 246 -13.17 8.16 -16.16
N LEU A 247 -12.99 9.49 -16.26
CA LEU A 247 -11.66 10.08 -16.37
C LEU A 247 -10.80 9.80 -15.14
N GLY A 248 -11.37 9.89 -13.94
CA GLY A 248 -10.69 9.57 -12.69
C GLY A 248 -10.16 8.13 -12.65
N GLY A 249 -10.95 7.16 -13.09
CA GLY A 249 -10.49 5.77 -13.18
C GLY A 249 -9.45 5.55 -14.29
N CYS A 250 -9.58 6.24 -15.43
CA CYS A 250 -8.54 6.19 -16.47
C CYS A 250 -7.20 6.73 -15.96
N LEU A 251 -7.20 7.80 -15.15
CA LEU A 251 -6.00 8.30 -14.48
C LEU A 251 -5.41 7.27 -13.52
N ALA A 252 -6.24 6.56 -12.75
CA ALA A 252 -5.76 5.45 -11.92
C ALA A 252 -5.08 4.36 -12.76
N GLY A 253 -5.60 4.04 -13.96
CA GLY A 253 -4.95 3.13 -14.91
C GLY A 253 -3.58 3.63 -15.38
N VAL A 254 -3.45 4.93 -15.66
CA VAL A 254 -2.15 5.56 -15.99
C VAL A 254 -1.18 5.50 -14.81
N ALA A 255 -1.65 5.67 -13.57
CA ALA A 255 -0.81 5.53 -12.38
C ALA A 255 -0.18 4.12 -12.28
N PHE A 256 -0.93 3.07 -12.63
CA PHE A 256 -0.38 1.70 -12.71
C PHE A 256 0.62 1.51 -13.84
N ILE A 257 0.46 2.19 -14.98
CA ILE A 257 1.49 2.19 -16.03
C ILE A 257 2.79 2.82 -15.52
N ILE A 258 2.69 3.97 -14.83
CA ILE A 258 3.86 4.63 -14.24
C ILE A 258 4.55 3.69 -13.24
N SER A 259 3.76 3.01 -12.40
CA SER A 259 4.26 2.03 -11.44
C SER A 259 4.94 0.83 -12.08
N ALA A 260 4.37 0.31 -13.18
CA ALA A 260 4.97 -0.77 -13.95
C ALA A 260 6.30 -0.37 -14.60
N VAL A 261 6.39 0.85 -15.14
CA VAL A 261 7.63 1.38 -15.72
C VAL A 261 8.70 1.56 -14.64
N LEU A 262 8.33 2.08 -13.47
CA LEU A 262 9.23 2.18 -12.32
C LEU A 262 9.72 0.81 -11.88
N GLU A 263 8.83 -0.18 -11.81
CA GLU A 263 9.15 -1.55 -11.44
C GLU A 263 10.14 -2.20 -12.42
N ILE A 264 10.04 -1.94 -13.72
CA ILE A 264 11.01 -2.43 -14.71
C ILE A 264 12.43 -1.89 -14.43
N GLN A 265 12.54 -0.62 -14.05
CA GLN A 265 13.85 -0.05 -13.70
C GLN A 265 14.37 -0.62 -12.38
N LEU A 266 13.46 -0.81 -11.42
CA LEU A 266 13.76 -1.37 -10.12
C LEU A 266 14.21 -2.83 -10.21
N ALA A 267 13.59 -3.62 -11.08
CA ALA A 267 13.93 -5.03 -11.29
C ALA A 267 15.38 -5.25 -11.73
N LYS A 268 16.03 -4.26 -12.36
CA LYS A 268 17.46 -4.33 -12.69
C LYS A 268 18.38 -4.34 -11.47
N THR A 269 17.88 -3.92 -10.32
CA THR A 269 18.60 -3.84 -9.04
C THR A 269 18.24 -4.99 -8.09
N TYR A 270 17.45 -5.95 -8.57
CA TYR A 270 17.05 -7.11 -7.77
C TYR A 270 18.19 -8.10 -7.61
N PRO A 271 18.22 -8.82 -6.48
CA PRO A 271 19.17 -9.90 -6.33
C PRO A 271 18.92 -10.94 -7.41
N ILE A 272 20.00 -11.43 -8.01
CA ILE A 272 19.93 -12.56 -8.93
C ILE A 272 19.73 -13.81 -8.09
N ILE A 273 18.64 -14.54 -8.33
CA ILE A 273 18.28 -15.78 -7.64
C ILE A 273 18.48 -16.95 -8.62
N ALA A 274 18.95 -18.10 -8.14
CA ALA A 274 19.07 -19.28 -8.99
C ALA A 274 17.69 -19.81 -9.40
N GLU A 275 17.47 -19.98 -10.70
CA GLU A 275 16.26 -20.59 -11.25
C GLU A 275 16.41 -22.12 -11.38
N ALA A 276 15.33 -22.81 -11.75
CA ALA A 276 15.38 -24.24 -12.01
C ALA A 276 16.35 -24.57 -13.16
N GLY A 277 17.29 -25.49 -12.92
CA GLY A 277 18.37 -25.82 -13.86
C GLY A 277 19.68 -25.06 -13.62
N GLU A 278 19.70 -24.11 -12.67
CA GLU A 278 20.89 -23.35 -12.30
C GLU A 278 21.15 -23.41 -10.78
N ALA A 279 22.39 -23.15 -10.37
CA ALA A 279 22.82 -23.02 -8.99
C ALA A 279 23.81 -21.85 -8.84
N GLN A 280 23.88 -21.24 -7.66
CA GLN A 280 24.93 -20.26 -7.33
C GLN A 280 25.98 -20.89 -6.43
N LEU A 281 27.24 -20.50 -6.65
CA LEU A 281 28.37 -20.87 -5.81
C LEU A 281 29.08 -19.61 -5.33
N ARG A 282 29.21 -19.46 -4.02
CA ARG A 282 30.14 -18.48 -3.44
C ARG A 282 31.17 -19.18 -2.57
N VAL A 283 32.44 -18.82 -2.74
CA VAL A 283 33.54 -19.37 -1.95
C VAL A 283 34.24 -18.21 -1.26
N PHE A 284 34.02 -18.09 0.05
CA PHE A 284 34.56 -17.06 0.92
C PHE A 284 35.93 -17.50 1.45
N ASN A 285 37.00 -16.77 1.12
CA ASN A 285 38.34 -17.08 1.60
C ASN A 285 38.62 -16.36 2.92
N GLY A 286 38.48 -17.08 4.03
CA GLY A 286 38.79 -16.58 5.38
C GLY A 286 40.27 -16.72 5.77
N MET A 287 41.16 -17.14 4.87
CA MET A 287 42.59 -17.31 5.16
C MET A 287 43.39 -16.06 4.79
N PRO A 288 44.55 -15.79 5.43
CA PRO A 288 45.41 -14.63 5.13
C PRO A 288 46.11 -14.69 3.77
N CYS A 289 45.85 -15.72 2.96
CA CYS A 289 46.61 -16.04 1.74
C CYS A 289 45.69 -16.19 0.54
N THR A 290 46.25 -16.02 -0.65
CA THR A 290 45.53 -16.30 -1.91
C THR A 290 45.55 -17.79 -2.22
N TYR A 291 44.37 -18.37 -2.45
CA TYR A 291 44.24 -19.77 -2.86
C TYR A 291 43.93 -19.87 -4.35
N ALA A 292 44.69 -20.70 -5.05
CA ALA A 292 44.35 -21.17 -6.39
C ALA A 292 43.45 -22.41 -6.26
N VAL A 293 42.24 -22.32 -6.80
CA VAL A 293 41.23 -23.38 -6.79
C VAL A 293 41.20 -24.03 -8.16
N ASN A 294 41.45 -25.33 -8.21
CA ASN A 294 41.20 -26.15 -9.39
C ASN A 294 39.92 -26.95 -9.18
N THR A 295 39.02 -26.95 -10.15
CA THR A 295 37.74 -27.65 -10.08
C THR A 295 37.33 -28.23 -11.43
N ASN A 296 36.30 -29.08 -11.44
CA ASN A 296 35.70 -29.66 -12.64
C ASN A 296 34.37 -28.98 -13.02
N ILE A 297 34.09 -27.77 -12.50
CA ILE A 297 32.98 -26.92 -12.94
C ILE A 297 33.25 -26.47 -14.38
N PRO A 298 32.29 -26.63 -15.31
CA PRO A 298 32.41 -26.10 -16.67
C PRO A 298 32.76 -24.62 -16.67
N ASP A 299 33.63 -24.18 -17.58
CA ASP A 299 34.08 -22.79 -17.74
C ASP A 299 34.87 -22.17 -16.57
N HIS A 300 34.94 -22.84 -15.41
CA HIS A 300 35.68 -22.39 -14.22
C HIS A 300 36.69 -23.44 -13.72
N LEU A 301 37.48 -24.03 -14.62
CA LEU A 301 38.44 -25.08 -14.27
C LEU A 301 39.50 -24.63 -13.24
N THR A 302 39.90 -23.35 -13.30
CA THR A 302 40.83 -22.75 -12.34
C THR A 302 40.46 -21.29 -12.07
N PHE A 303 40.47 -20.89 -10.81
CA PHE A 303 40.31 -19.49 -10.40
C PHE A 303 41.06 -19.23 -9.08
N ASN A 304 41.37 -17.96 -8.80
CA ASN A 304 42.04 -17.54 -7.57
C ASN A 304 41.07 -16.80 -6.66
N ILE A 305 41.22 -16.99 -5.35
CA ILE A 305 40.49 -16.24 -4.33
C ILE A 305 41.52 -15.56 -3.43
N ASN A 306 41.56 -14.23 -3.43
CA ASN A 306 42.45 -13.48 -2.56
C ASN A 306 42.01 -13.59 -1.09
N SER A 307 42.91 -13.25 -0.17
CA SER A 307 42.61 -13.18 1.27
C SER A 307 41.44 -12.22 1.53
N MET A 308 40.46 -12.65 2.34
CA MET A 308 39.30 -11.84 2.75
C MET A 308 38.40 -11.38 1.59
N GLU A 309 38.41 -12.11 0.47
CA GLU A 309 37.54 -11.93 -0.69
C GLU A 309 36.69 -13.17 -0.94
N ALA A 310 35.69 -13.05 -1.82
CA ALA A 310 34.84 -14.16 -2.24
C ALA A 310 34.89 -14.35 -3.76
N PHE A 311 35.03 -15.59 -4.20
CA PHE A 311 34.65 -15.96 -5.56
C PHE A 311 33.13 -16.11 -5.60
N THR A 312 32.46 -15.53 -6.59
CA THR A 312 31.01 -15.62 -6.77
C THR A 312 30.70 -15.96 -8.22
N GLU A 313 30.08 -17.12 -8.43
CA GLU A 313 29.44 -17.46 -9.69
C GLU A 313 27.93 -17.61 -9.46
N ARG A 314 27.15 -16.90 -10.26
CA ARG A 314 25.69 -16.79 -10.11
C ARG A 314 24.95 -17.76 -11.03
N HIS A 315 25.61 -18.28 -12.07
CA HIS A 315 25.00 -19.13 -13.09
C HIS A 315 25.83 -20.39 -13.34
N ILE A 316 25.61 -21.43 -12.54
CA ILE A 316 26.17 -22.77 -12.77
C ILE A 316 25.04 -23.70 -13.22
N ALA A 317 25.15 -24.26 -14.43
CA ALA A 317 24.17 -25.19 -14.95
C ALA A 317 24.14 -26.51 -14.15
N VAL A 318 23.05 -26.75 -13.43
CA VAL A 318 22.80 -27.94 -12.59
C VAL A 318 21.32 -28.33 -12.66
N GLU A 319 21.01 -29.45 -13.33
CA GLU A 319 19.62 -29.91 -13.49
C GLU A 319 18.97 -30.49 -12.22
N SER A 320 19.77 -31.01 -11.28
CA SER A 320 19.28 -31.60 -10.03
C SER A 320 20.24 -31.36 -8.88
N THR A 321 21.11 -32.31 -8.54
CA THR A 321 22.18 -32.13 -7.57
C THR A 321 23.45 -32.72 -8.15
N ARG A 322 24.52 -31.93 -8.16
CA ARG A 322 25.80 -32.35 -8.70
C ARG A 322 26.93 -31.94 -7.78
N ALA A 323 27.83 -32.89 -7.52
CA ALA A 323 29.05 -32.66 -6.77
C ALA A 323 30.19 -32.34 -7.75
N PHE A 324 30.82 -31.18 -7.58
CA PHE A 324 31.99 -30.76 -8.34
C PHE A 324 33.24 -30.87 -7.46
N THR A 325 34.21 -31.67 -7.86
CA THR A 325 35.45 -31.84 -7.10
C THR A 325 36.30 -30.58 -7.18
N TYR A 326 36.95 -30.22 -6.08
CA TYR A 326 37.92 -29.13 -6.05
C TYR A 326 39.19 -29.52 -5.29
N SER A 327 40.29 -28.85 -5.64
CA SER A 327 41.54 -28.83 -4.88
C SER A 327 42.04 -27.40 -4.78
N MET A 328 42.42 -26.96 -3.58
CA MET A 328 42.89 -25.61 -3.29
C MET A 328 44.31 -25.66 -2.78
N THR A 329 45.18 -24.85 -3.38
CA THR A 329 46.58 -24.72 -2.97
C THR A 329 46.99 -23.25 -2.90
N SER A 330 47.75 -22.89 -1.89
CA SER A 330 48.36 -21.56 -1.77
C SER A 330 49.85 -21.62 -2.14
N SER A 331 50.32 -20.60 -2.86
CA SER A 331 51.75 -20.37 -3.09
C SER A 331 52.38 -19.41 -2.07
N ASP A 332 51.56 -18.82 -1.21
CA ASP A 332 52.00 -17.93 -0.14
C ASP A 332 52.63 -18.75 1.01
N PRO A 333 53.86 -18.42 1.47
CA PRO A 333 54.52 -19.09 2.59
C PRO A 333 53.70 -19.13 3.88
N ALA A 334 52.79 -18.17 4.10
CA ALA A 334 51.96 -18.15 5.30
C ALA A 334 50.90 -19.27 5.33
N CYS A 335 50.57 -19.87 4.17
CA CYS A 335 49.59 -20.95 4.05
C CYS A 335 50.04 -22.12 3.16
N SER A 336 51.34 -22.21 2.83
CA SER A 336 51.86 -23.26 1.93
C SER A 336 51.61 -24.68 2.43
N ASP A 337 51.49 -24.84 3.74
CA ASP A 337 51.36 -26.14 4.40
C ASP A 337 49.90 -26.60 4.53
N VAL A 338 48.95 -25.75 4.13
CA VAL A 338 47.51 -26.00 4.23
C VAL A 338 46.93 -26.10 2.82
N SER A 339 46.40 -27.28 2.49
CA SER A 339 45.70 -27.53 1.23
C SER A 339 44.34 -28.15 1.53
N TYR A 340 43.37 -27.82 0.69
CA TYR A 340 42.00 -28.32 0.85
C TYR A 340 41.61 -29.11 -0.39
N SER A 341 40.84 -30.17 -0.20
CA SER A 341 40.24 -30.92 -1.29
C SER A 341 38.87 -31.42 -0.85
N GLY A 342 37.90 -31.35 -1.74
CA GLY A 342 36.53 -31.75 -1.42
C GLY A 342 35.63 -31.66 -2.63
N THR A 343 34.34 -31.50 -2.37
CA THR A 343 33.31 -31.33 -3.40
C THR A 343 32.41 -30.14 -3.10
N PHE A 344 32.13 -29.32 -4.11
CA PHE A 344 31.03 -28.37 -4.08
C PHE A 344 29.74 -29.11 -4.46
N ASN A 345 28.83 -29.24 -3.50
CA ASN A 345 27.51 -29.84 -3.66
C ASN A 345 26.52 -28.75 -4.07
N LEU A 346 26.23 -28.68 -5.37
CA LEU A 346 25.32 -27.69 -5.91
C LEU A 346 23.99 -28.35 -6.24
N ALA A 347 22.89 -27.73 -5.82
CA ALA A 347 21.54 -28.14 -6.15
C ALA A 347 20.85 -27.08 -7.02
N SER A 348 19.94 -27.53 -7.89
CA SER A 348 19.13 -26.66 -8.73
C SER A 348 18.29 -25.71 -7.87
N ALA A 349 18.17 -24.46 -8.31
CA ALA A 349 17.42 -23.39 -7.65
C ALA A 349 17.89 -23.08 -6.21
N THR A 350 19.16 -23.35 -5.89
CA THR A 350 19.76 -23.01 -4.59
C THR A 350 21.03 -22.16 -4.74
N ALA A 351 21.30 -21.32 -3.75
CA ALA A 351 22.60 -20.67 -3.59
C ALA A 351 23.36 -21.38 -2.47
N THR A 352 24.50 -21.98 -2.80
CA THR A 352 25.36 -22.67 -1.83
C THR A 352 26.65 -21.90 -1.64
N SER A 353 27.05 -21.75 -0.39
CA SER A 353 28.28 -21.03 -0.04
C SER A 353 29.23 -21.89 0.77
N TYR A 354 30.52 -21.61 0.59
CA TYR A 354 31.61 -22.30 1.26
C TYR A 354 32.52 -21.28 1.92
N PHE A 355 32.85 -21.47 3.20
CA PHE A 355 33.80 -20.63 3.92
C PHE A 355 35.08 -21.42 4.24
N ILE A 356 36.21 -20.90 3.77
CA ILE A 356 37.53 -21.50 4.00
C ILE A 356 38.05 -20.98 5.35
N ASN A 357 38.17 -21.87 6.32
CA ASN A 357 38.80 -21.59 7.62
C ASN A 357 40.07 -22.44 7.78
N ARG A 358 40.85 -22.21 8.84
CA ARG A 358 42.15 -22.89 9.05
C ARG A 358 42.06 -24.43 9.14
N ASN A 359 40.92 -24.97 9.56
CA ASN A 359 40.74 -26.40 9.84
C ASN A 359 39.99 -27.14 8.73
N GLU A 360 39.02 -26.48 8.09
CA GLU A 360 38.10 -27.07 7.13
C GLU A 360 37.51 -26.02 6.18
N VAL A 361 36.81 -26.52 5.16
CA VAL A 361 35.93 -25.71 4.31
C VAL A 361 34.50 -26.04 4.70
N SER A 362 33.82 -25.11 5.36
CA SER A 362 32.46 -25.31 5.86
C SER A 362 31.43 -24.90 4.81
N GLU A 363 30.43 -25.76 4.57
CA GLU A 363 29.30 -25.53 3.67
C GLU A 363 28.12 -24.92 4.40
N PHE A 364 27.44 -23.94 3.80
CA PHE A 364 26.18 -23.41 4.30
C PHE A 364 25.26 -22.96 3.15
N GLU A 365 23.96 -23.01 3.41
CA GLU A 365 22.94 -22.47 2.51
C GLU A 365 23.02 -20.94 2.54
N ASP A 366 23.09 -20.36 1.35
CA ASP A 366 23.12 -18.92 1.18
C ASP A 366 21.79 -18.43 0.61
N ASP A 367 21.48 -17.19 0.91
CA ASP A 367 20.24 -16.58 0.49
C ASP A 367 20.51 -15.10 0.15
N PRO A 368 20.62 -14.78 -1.15
CA PRO A 368 20.85 -13.42 -1.62
C PRO A 368 19.58 -12.55 -1.55
N GLU A 369 18.43 -13.09 -1.14
CA GLU A 369 17.20 -12.31 -1.04
C GLU A 369 17.34 -11.20 -0.01
N LYS A 370 16.84 -10.03 -0.42
CA LYS A 370 16.73 -8.84 0.43
C LYS A 370 15.60 -9.04 1.43
N ALA A 371 15.74 -8.48 2.64
CA ALA A 371 14.70 -8.58 3.66
C ALA A 371 13.37 -7.98 3.17
N SER A 372 12.25 -8.62 3.54
CA SER A 372 10.92 -8.16 3.12
C SER A 372 10.55 -6.75 3.61
N ASN A 373 11.14 -6.33 4.73
CA ASN A 373 11.02 -4.99 5.33
C ASN A 373 12.04 -3.98 4.77
N GLY A 374 12.98 -4.41 3.92
CA GLY A 374 14.03 -3.60 3.32
C GLY A 374 15.27 -3.40 4.20
N TYR A 375 15.38 -4.01 5.38
CA TYR A 375 16.54 -3.85 6.25
C TYR A 375 17.78 -4.58 5.71
N PRO A 376 18.99 -4.05 5.98
CA PRO A 376 20.20 -4.78 5.66
C PRO A 376 20.25 -6.10 6.41
N ILE A 377 20.74 -7.11 5.71
CA ILE A 377 21.00 -8.42 6.30
C ILE A 377 22.50 -8.60 6.40
N ILE A 378 22.96 -9.08 7.55
CA ILE A 378 24.36 -9.37 7.80
C ILE A 378 24.57 -10.85 8.07
N ARG A 379 25.74 -11.34 7.68
CA ARG A 379 26.31 -12.61 8.12
C ARG A 379 27.75 -12.36 8.55
N ILE A 380 28.16 -12.94 9.67
CA ILE A 380 29.54 -12.86 10.15
C ILE A 380 30.26 -14.16 9.79
N LEU A 381 31.42 -14.05 9.14
CA LEU A 381 32.29 -15.17 8.79
C LEU A 381 33.65 -14.97 9.47
N ALA A 382 33.91 -15.73 10.53
CA ALA A 382 35.10 -15.54 11.36
C ALA A 382 36.04 -16.74 11.28
N ASN A 383 37.31 -16.50 10.91
CA ASN A 383 38.40 -17.45 11.02
C ASN A 383 39.31 -17.04 12.17
N THR A 384 38.98 -17.51 13.37
CA THR A 384 39.68 -17.21 14.62
C THR A 384 40.18 -18.49 15.27
N ALA A 385 41.31 -18.42 15.98
CA ALA A 385 41.90 -19.60 16.62
C ALA A 385 41.06 -20.08 17.81
N THR A 386 40.39 -19.14 18.48
CA THR A 386 39.45 -19.38 19.57
C THR A 386 38.13 -18.65 19.32
N VAL A 387 37.07 -19.06 20.01
CA VAL A 387 35.80 -18.34 19.98
C VAL A 387 35.97 -16.99 20.67
N HIS A 388 35.64 -15.91 19.97
CA HIS A 388 35.70 -14.54 20.49
C HIS A 388 34.32 -13.90 20.43
N THR A 389 34.06 -12.92 21.30
CA THR A 389 32.81 -12.17 21.26
C THR A 389 32.91 -11.07 20.20
N ILE A 390 32.03 -11.15 19.20
CA ILE A 390 31.93 -10.17 18.12
C ILE A 390 30.65 -9.37 18.35
N SER A 391 30.74 -8.05 18.31
CA SER A 391 29.60 -7.15 18.42
C SER A 391 29.66 -6.06 17.35
N LEU A 392 28.48 -5.59 16.94
CA LEU A 392 28.32 -4.47 16.03
C LEU A 392 27.77 -3.30 16.81
N GLN A 393 28.49 -2.17 16.81
CA GLN A 393 28.12 -0.99 17.59
C GLN A 393 27.72 0.14 16.64
N ASP A 394 26.47 0.58 16.75
CA ASP A 394 25.98 1.74 16.00
C ASP A 394 26.66 3.01 16.49
N ILE A 395 27.23 3.78 15.56
CA ILE A 395 27.96 5.02 15.87
C ILE A 395 27.02 6.18 16.20
N HIS A 396 25.79 6.12 15.70
CA HIS A 396 24.83 7.23 15.79
C HIS A 396 23.80 7.06 16.92
N ASP A 397 23.69 5.88 17.52
CA ASP A 397 22.70 5.61 18.55
C ASP A 397 23.29 4.77 19.72
N ASP A 398 23.52 5.44 20.85
CA ASP A 398 24.01 4.82 22.09
C ASP A 398 22.99 3.82 22.69
N PHE A 399 21.69 3.94 22.39
CA PHE A 399 20.64 3.05 22.87
C PHE A 399 20.50 1.78 22.03
N ARG A 400 20.88 1.81 20.75
CA ARG A 400 20.88 0.66 19.82
C ARG A 400 22.23 -0.05 19.77
N LYS A 401 23.00 -0.02 20.86
CA LYS A 401 24.10 -0.98 21.10
C LYS A 401 23.54 -2.38 21.34
N ARG A 402 22.89 -2.93 20.32
CA ARG A 402 22.50 -4.34 20.28
C ARG A 402 23.79 -5.12 20.13
N TYR A 403 24.30 -5.61 21.26
CA TYR A 403 25.20 -6.74 21.29
C TYR A 403 24.40 -7.94 20.82
N ASP A 404 24.22 -8.12 19.51
CA ASP A 404 24.04 -9.46 19.01
C ASP A 404 25.38 -10.14 19.25
N ASN A 405 25.52 -10.78 20.41
CA ASN A 405 26.59 -11.72 20.68
C ASN A 405 26.36 -12.88 19.71
N ILE A 406 26.76 -12.70 18.46
CA ILE A 406 26.71 -13.72 17.43
C ILE A 406 27.78 -14.72 17.85
N THR A 407 27.34 -15.72 18.60
CA THR A 407 28.21 -16.73 19.19
C THR A 407 28.51 -17.83 18.16
N SER A 408 27.75 -17.88 17.05
CA SER A 408 27.92 -18.82 15.95
C SER A 408 28.44 -18.13 14.69
N GLN A 409 29.49 -18.70 14.09
CA GLN A 409 30.27 -18.09 13.01
C GLN A 409 29.55 -18.03 11.64
N MET A 410 28.22 -18.17 11.58
CA MET A 410 27.45 -18.23 10.31
C MET A 410 25.99 -17.72 10.38
N GLU A 411 25.54 -17.16 11.52
CA GLU A 411 24.15 -16.73 11.68
C GLU A 411 23.82 -15.49 10.82
N LYS A 412 22.68 -15.54 10.13
CA LYS A 412 22.13 -14.46 9.30
C LYS A 412 21.18 -13.63 10.17
N GLY A 413 21.36 -12.31 10.21
CA GLY A 413 20.55 -11.41 11.04
C GLY A 413 20.15 -10.12 10.31
N GLU A 414 18.93 -9.65 10.53
CA GLU A 414 18.50 -8.32 10.09
C GLU A 414 18.98 -7.25 11.06
N ILE A 415 19.55 -6.17 10.54
CA ILE A 415 20.03 -5.05 11.35
C ILE A 415 19.47 -3.72 10.84
N TRP A 416 19.49 -2.69 11.67
CA TRP A 416 19.08 -1.35 11.24
C TRP A 416 20.10 -0.78 10.24
N PRO A 417 19.66 0.02 9.25
CA PRO A 417 20.59 0.74 8.39
C PRO A 417 21.28 1.85 9.19
N SER A 418 22.60 1.73 9.36
CA SER A 418 23.46 2.72 10.01
C SER A 418 24.92 2.44 9.65
N THR A 419 25.84 3.24 10.21
CA THR A 419 27.26 2.92 10.21
C THR A 419 27.62 2.20 11.50
N TYR A 420 28.23 1.03 11.37
CA TYR A 420 28.58 0.15 12.47
C TYR A 420 30.09 0.00 12.61
N ASP A 421 30.55 0.09 13.86
CA ASP A 421 31.86 -0.39 14.26
C ASP A 421 31.79 -1.89 14.56
N VAL A 422 32.62 -2.67 13.88
CA VAL A 422 32.80 -4.10 14.17
C VAL A 422 33.80 -4.21 15.30
N VAL A 423 33.39 -4.81 16.42
CA VAL A 423 34.19 -4.90 17.64
C VAL A 423 34.40 -6.34 18.04
N VAL A 424 35.66 -6.76 18.17
CA VAL A 424 36.07 -8.10 18.63
C VAL A 424 36.77 -7.94 19.98
N ASN A 425 36.23 -8.57 21.03
CA ASN A 425 36.78 -8.47 22.40
C ASN A 425 37.06 -7.02 22.86
N ASN A 426 36.15 -6.09 22.57
CA ASN A 426 36.26 -4.63 22.84
C ASN A 426 37.30 -3.85 22.02
N VAL A 427 37.86 -4.46 20.97
CA VAL A 427 38.72 -3.76 19.99
C VAL A 427 37.95 -3.56 18.70
N THR A 428 37.85 -2.32 18.24
CA THR A 428 37.27 -2.00 16.93
C THR A 428 38.21 -2.45 15.81
N VAL A 429 37.70 -3.27 14.90
CA VAL A 429 38.47 -3.92 13.81
C VAL A 429 38.05 -3.45 12.43
N GLY A 430 36.93 -2.74 12.31
CA GLY A 430 36.39 -2.23 11.05
C GLY A 430 35.21 -1.28 11.27
N ASN A 431 34.93 -0.49 10.24
CA ASN A 431 33.85 0.48 10.21
C ASN A 431 33.13 0.36 8.86
N TYR A 432 31.83 0.02 8.88
CA TYR A 432 31.07 -0.26 7.67
C TYR A 432 29.70 0.41 7.68
N GLU A 433 29.34 1.01 6.55
CA GLU A 433 28.01 1.58 6.31
C GLU A 433 27.08 0.50 5.75
N LEU A 434 26.01 0.16 6.47
CA LEU A 434 25.02 -0.82 6.05
C LEU A 434 23.76 -0.11 5.55
N ARG A 435 23.47 -0.26 4.26
CA ARG A 435 22.36 0.44 3.59
C ARG A 435 21.14 -0.47 3.40
N LEU A 436 19.97 0.14 3.24
CA LEU A 436 18.71 -0.57 3.02
C LEU A 436 18.80 -1.53 1.83
N GLY A 437 18.28 -2.75 2.02
CA GLY A 437 18.25 -3.81 1.04
C GLY A 437 19.59 -4.48 0.74
N GLY A 438 20.69 -4.08 1.38
CA GLY A 438 21.98 -4.74 1.20
C GLY A 438 22.05 -6.07 1.96
N VAL A 439 22.67 -7.08 1.34
CA VAL A 439 23.01 -8.34 2.01
C VAL A 439 24.53 -8.40 2.10
N TYR A 440 25.06 -8.46 3.31
CA TYR A 440 26.47 -8.29 3.60
C TYR A 440 27.06 -9.51 4.32
N ALA A 441 28.28 -9.87 3.96
CA ALA A 441 29.11 -10.81 4.70
C ALA A 441 30.31 -10.06 5.30
N ILE A 442 30.41 -10.03 6.63
CA ILE A 442 31.52 -9.42 7.35
C ILE A 442 32.52 -10.50 7.71
N TYR A 443 33.73 -10.38 7.18
CA TYR A 443 34.85 -11.25 7.48
C TYR A 443 35.59 -10.78 8.71
N ILE A 444 36.02 -11.73 9.54
CA ILE A 444 36.94 -11.48 10.65
C ILE A 444 38.04 -12.52 10.59
N LEU A 445 39.29 -12.06 10.48
CA LEU A 445 40.48 -12.90 10.43
C LEU A 445 41.40 -12.56 11.59
N GLU A 446 41.80 -13.57 12.36
CA GLU A 446 42.84 -13.46 13.38
C GLU A 446 44.21 -13.79 12.78
N THR A 447 45.04 -12.78 12.50
CA THR A 447 46.38 -12.95 11.90
C THR A 447 47.42 -13.37 12.93
N THR A 448 47.37 -12.77 14.13
CA THR A 448 48.19 -13.13 15.28
C THR A 448 47.27 -13.17 16.51
N PRO A 449 47.63 -13.87 17.61
CA PRO A 449 46.76 -13.96 18.77
C PRO A 449 46.30 -12.58 19.25
N ASN A 450 44.99 -12.34 19.27
CA ASN A 450 44.34 -11.05 19.60
C ASN A 450 44.60 -9.89 18.62
N SER A 451 45.05 -10.15 17.39
CA SER A 451 45.11 -9.18 16.31
C SER A 451 44.16 -9.59 15.19
N PHE A 452 43.16 -8.74 14.96
CA PHE A 452 42.07 -9.02 14.05
C PHE A 452 42.05 -8.02 12.90
N THR A 453 41.76 -8.52 11.71
CA THR A 453 41.44 -7.71 10.53
C THR A 453 40.02 -8.04 10.10
N SER A 454 39.28 -7.05 9.63
CA SER A 454 37.94 -7.27 9.08
C SER A 454 37.82 -6.74 7.66
N ASN A 455 36.91 -7.34 6.89
CA ASN A 455 36.49 -6.86 5.58
C ASN A 455 34.99 -7.08 5.41
N ILE A 456 34.35 -6.35 4.49
CA ILE A 456 32.95 -6.54 4.14
C ILE A 456 32.82 -6.93 2.67
N VAL A 457 31.97 -7.90 2.37
CA VAL A 457 31.60 -8.29 1.01
C VAL A 457 30.10 -8.11 0.83
N GLU A 458 29.72 -7.41 -0.22
CA GLU A 458 28.33 -7.25 -0.62
C GLU A 458 27.89 -8.49 -1.40
N VAL A 459 27.07 -9.34 -0.77
CA VAL A 459 26.45 -10.51 -1.42
C VAL A 459 25.38 -10.06 -2.40
N SER A 460 24.57 -9.09 -1.96
CA SER A 460 23.57 -8.39 -2.76
C SER A 460 23.70 -6.89 -2.54
N GLU A 461 23.77 -6.14 -3.64
CA GLU A 461 23.92 -4.69 -3.61
C GLU A 461 22.73 -4.00 -2.89
N PRO A 462 22.97 -2.94 -2.10
CA PRO A 462 21.91 -2.18 -1.47
C PRO A 462 21.00 -1.50 -2.48
N ASN A 463 19.83 -1.05 -2.02
CA ASN A 463 18.89 -0.33 -2.85
C ASN A 463 19.51 1.00 -3.30
N SER A 464 19.43 1.29 -4.60
CA SER A 464 20.07 2.47 -5.22
C SER A 464 19.08 3.47 -5.79
N MET A 465 17.83 3.07 -6.07
CA MET A 465 16.81 3.98 -6.59
C MET A 465 16.10 4.71 -5.45
N ASN A 466 16.15 6.04 -5.46
CA ASN A 466 15.53 6.86 -4.43
C ASN A 466 14.01 6.70 -4.37
N ILE A 467 13.47 6.57 -3.16
CA ILE A 467 12.04 6.36 -2.89
C ILE A 467 11.12 7.44 -3.46
N LEU A 468 11.61 8.66 -3.72
CA LEU A 468 10.83 9.75 -4.30
C LEU A 468 10.33 9.46 -5.73
N TRP A 469 10.93 8.49 -6.44
CA TRP A 469 10.43 8.05 -7.74
C TRP A 469 9.05 7.40 -7.70
N ILE A 470 8.54 7.06 -6.51
CA ILE A 470 7.15 6.64 -6.29
C ILE A 470 6.17 7.83 -6.30
N ALA A 471 6.61 9.08 -6.12
CA ALA A 471 5.69 10.22 -6.06
C ALA A 471 4.81 10.41 -7.32
N PRO A 472 5.31 10.24 -8.57
CA PRO A 472 4.50 10.41 -9.78
C PRO A 472 3.28 9.50 -9.87
N GLN A 473 3.39 8.22 -9.50
CA GLN A 473 2.24 7.30 -9.51
C GLN A 473 1.20 7.69 -8.45
N TYR A 474 1.62 8.12 -7.26
CA TYR A 474 0.69 8.64 -6.24
C TYR A 474 0.02 9.92 -6.71
N ILE A 475 0.76 10.86 -7.32
CA ILE A 475 0.19 12.11 -7.86
C ILE A 475 -0.94 11.82 -8.86
N VAL A 476 -0.69 10.94 -9.83
CA VAL A 476 -1.69 10.61 -10.86
C VAL A 476 -2.86 9.83 -10.25
N LEU A 477 -2.59 8.91 -9.32
CA LEU A 477 -3.64 8.17 -8.61
C LEU A 477 -4.54 9.11 -7.80
N THR A 478 -3.97 10.02 -7.01
CA THR A 478 -4.74 10.95 -6.18
C THR A 478 -5.52 11.97 -7.02
N LEU A 479 -4.96 12.43 -8.15
CA LEU A 479 -5.71 13.22 -9.12
C LEU A 479 -6.94 12.43 -9.59
N GLY A 480 -6.78 11.16 -9.95
CA GLY A 480 -7.89 10.28 -10.33
C GLY A 480 -8.90 10.06 -9.21
N GLU A 481 -8.42 9.82 -8.00
CA GLU A 481 -9.21 9.54 -6.80
C GLU A 481 -10.12 10.71 -6.43
N VAL A 482 -9.60 11.94 -6.34
CA VAL A 482 -10.41 13.11 -5.98
C VAL A 482 -11.57 13.25 -6.97
N MET A 483 -11.31 13.04 -8.25
CA MET A 483 -12.33 13.09 -9.30
C MET A 483 -13.32 11.93 -9.20
N TYR A 484 -12.87 10.72 -8.89
CA TYR A 484 -13.69 9.52 -8.80
C TYR A 484 -14.55 9.48 -7.53
N SER A 485 -13.92 9.62 -6.37
CA SER A 485 -14.51 9.44 -5.05
C SER A 485 -15.43 10.59 -4.67
N VAL A 486 -14.99 11.85 -4.82
CA VAL A 486 -15.80 13.03 -4.43
C VAL A 486 -17.02 13.14 -5.35
N THR A 487 -16.80 13.12 -6.66
CA THR A 487 -17.89 13.18 -7.64
C THR A 487 -18.80 11.96 -7.55
N GLY A 488 -18.26 10.78 -7.25
CA GLY A 488 -19.03 9.54 -7.15
C GLY A 488 -19.96 9.52 -5.96
N LEU A 489 -19.50 9.99 -4.80
CA LEU A 489 -20.33 10.16 -3.61
C LEU A 489 -21.41 11.23 -3.83
N GLU A 490 -21.05 12.37 -4.44
CA GLU A 490 -22.01 13.43 -4.78
C GLU A 490 -23.08 12.92 -5.76
N PHE A 491 -22.67 12.24 -6.82
CA PHE A 491 -23.58 11.61 -7.80
C PHE A 491 -24.52 10.64 -7.09
N SER A 492 -23.97 9.73 -6.30
CA SER A 492 -24.73 8.72 -5.56
C SER A 492 -25.76 9.35 -4.64
N TYR A 493 -25.39 10.40 -3.91
CA TYR A 493 -26.30 11.14 -3.05
C TYR A 493 -27.40 11.85 -3.85
N SER A 494 -27.05 12.54 -4.95
CA SER A 494 -27.99 13.30 -5.77
C SER A 494 -29.02 12.43 -6.51
N GLN A 495 -28.63 11.21 -6.88
CA GLN A 495 -29.48 10.25 -7.59
C GLN A 495 -30.24 9.32 -6.64
N SER A 496 -30.01 9.42 -5.33
CA SER A 496 -30.69 8.63 -4.32
C SER A 496 -32.09 9.16 -4.01
N PRO A 497 -33.11 8.29 -3.92
CA PRO A 497 -34.37 8.66 -3.26
C PRO A 497 -34.14 9.13 -1.82
N GLU A 498 -34.90 10.12 -1.35
CA GLU A 498 -34.73 10.68 0.00
C GLU A 498 -34.80 9.62 1.10
N SER A 499 -35.68 8.63 0.94
CA SER A 499 -35.89 7.50 1.85
C SER A 499 -34.76 6.46 1.84
N MET A 500 -33.90 6.45 0.81
CA MET A 500 -32.92 5.37 0.55
C MET A 500 -31.46 5.84 0.48
N LYS A 501 -31.18 7.10 0.83
CA LYS A 501 -29.81 7.66 0.85
C LYS A 501 -28.83 6.77 1.63
N SER A 502 -29.21 6.32 2.82
CA SER A 502 -28.37 5.42 3.63
C SER A 502 -28.16 4.05 3.00
N VAL A 503 -29.14 3.51 2.28
CA VAL A 503 -29.03 2.22 1.56
C VAL A 503 -28.03 2.33 0.42
N ILE A 504 -28.07 3.42 -0.35
CA ILE A 504 -27.12 3.66 -1.45
C ILE A 504 -25.70 3.88 -0.92
N GLN A 505 -25.54 4.65 0.16
CA GLN A 505 -24.22 4.82 0.79
C GLN A 505 -23.66 3.51 1.35
N SER A 506 -24.50 2.65 1.95
CA SER A 506 -24.10 1.30 2.35
C SER A 506 -23.70 0.44 1.15
N ALA A 507 -24.42 0.52 0.03
CA ALA A 507 -24.07 -0.18 -1.20
C ALA A 507 -22.75 0.31 -1.80
N TRP A 508 -22.45 1.61 -1.71
CA TRP A 508 -21.14 2.15 -2.08
C TRP A 508 -20.02 1.54 -1.23
N GLN A 509 -20.16 1.53 0.10
CA GLN A 509 -19.18 0.90 0.99
C GLN A 509 -19.04 -0.61 0.74
N LEU A 510 -20.12 -1.28 0.33
CA LEU A 510 -20.07 -2.67 -0.08
C LEU A 510 -19.18 -2.88 -1.32
N THR A 511 -19.18 -1.93 -2.28
CA THR A 511 -18.28 -2.04 -3.45
C THR A 511 -16.81 -1.98 -3.04
N VAL A 512 -16.46 -1.15 -2.05
CA VAL A 512 -15.11 -1.09 -1.46
C VAL A 512 -14.77 -2.42 -0.80
N GLY A 513 -15.70 -2.99 -0.03
CA GLY A 513 -15.53 -4.29 0.62
C GLY A 513 -15.32 -5.43 -0.37
N VAL A 514 -16.09 -5.48 -1.46
CA VAL A 514 -15.90 -6.46 -2.55
C VAL A 514 -14.55 -6.26 -3.23
N GLY A 515 -14.13 -5.01 -3.46
CA GLY A 515 -12.80 -4.70 -3.99
C GLY A 515 -11.67 -5.27 -3.12
N ASN A 516 -11.75 -5.08 -1.80
CA ASN A 516 -10.77 -5.64 -0.85
C ASN A 516 -10.72 -7.18 -0.86
N VAL A 517 -11.85 -7.85 -1.08
CA VAL A 517 -11.88 -9.31 -1.26
C VAL A 517 -11.17 -9.72 -2.55
N ILE A 518 -11.40 -9.00 -3.65
CA ILE A 518 -10.71 -9.24 -4.94
C ILE A 518 -9.19 -9.14 -4.75
N VAL A 519 -8.70 -8.12 -4.04
CA VAL A 519 -7.27 -7.96 -3.71
C VAL A 519 -6.72 -9.19 -2.99
N THR A 520 -7.43 -9.67 -1.98
CA THR A 520 -7.01 -10.83 -1.18
C THR A 520 -6.89 -12.09 -2.03
N ILE A 521 -7.85 -12.31 -2.95
CA ILE A 521 -7.84 -13.45 -3.86
C ILE A 521 -6.66 -13.36 -4.83
N ILE A 522 -6.45 -12.20 -5.45
CA ILE A 522 -5.34 -11.99 -6.41
C ILE A 522 -3.99 -12.18 -5.73
N ALA A 523 -3.80 -11.60 -4.54
CA ALA A 523 -2.56 -11.74 -3.78
C ALA A 523 -2.27 -13.21 -3.38
N SER A 524 -3.31 -13.98 -3.06
CA SER A 524 -3.18 -15.39 -2.69
C SER A 524 -2.90 -16.31 -3.88
N ALA A 525 -3.33 -15.91 -5.08
CA ALA A 525 -3.24 -16.75 -6.27
C ALA A 525 -1.84 -16.81 -6.90
N ARG A 526 -0.88 -15.95 -6.48
CA ARG A 526 0.52 -15.90 -6.98
C ARG A 526 0.63 -16.11 -8.50
N ILE A 527 -0.20 -15.38 -9.25
CA ILE A 527 -0.42 -15.63 -10.69
C ILE A 527 0.79 -15.20 -11.55
N PHE A 528 1.60 -14.26 -11.06
CA PHE A 528 2.71 -13.67 -11.81
C PHE A 528 4.02 -13.77 -11.04
N ASP A 529 5.07 -14.21 -11.74
CA ASP A 529 6.44 -14.19 -11.23
C ASP A 529 7.07 -12.79 -11.30
N SER A 530 6.56 -11.94 -12.21
CA SER A 530 7.00 -10.55 -12.37
C SER A 530 5.96 -9.55 -11.84
N GLN A 531 6.36 -8.76 -10.85
CA GLN A 531 5.54 -7.68 -10.29
C GLN A 531 5.24 -6.57 -11.30
N ALA A 532 6.14 -6.32 -12.27
CA ALA A 532 5.88 -5.36 -13.35
C ALA A 532 4.75 -5.83 -14.28
N ALA A 533 4.70 -7.13 -14.59
CA ALA A 533 3.62 -7.72 -15.37
C ALA A 533 2.27 -7.64 -14.64
N GLU A 534 2.28 -7.86 -13.31
CA GLU A 534 1.11 -7.67 -12.45
C GLU A 534 0.59 -6.22 -12.53
N PHE A 535 1.47 -5.21 -12.48
CA PHE A 535 1.08 -3.81 -12.63
C PHE A 535 0.52 -3.45 -14.02
N PHE A 536 1.08 -3.99 -15.10
CA PHE A 536 0.49 -3.80 -16.44
C PHE A 536 -0.88 -4.45 -16.58
N LEU A 537 -1.08 -5.64 -15.99
CA LEU A 537 -2.40 -6.26 -15.94
C LEU A 537 -3.39 -5.36 -15.20
N PHE A 538 -3.01 -4.83 -14.03
CA PHE A 538 -3.83 -3.92 -13.25
C PHE A 538 -4.21 -2.67 -14.03
N ALA A 539 -3.27 -2.07 -14.78
CA ALA A 539 -3.57 -0.98 -15.69
C ALA A 539 -4.60 -1.41 -16.76
N GLY A 540 -4.40 -2.55 -17.41
CA GLY A 540 -5.31 -3.08 -18.42
C GLY A 540 -6.72 -3.34 -17.89
N LEU A 541 -6.83 -3.96 -16.71
CA LEU A 541 -8.11 -4.20 -16.03
C LEU A 541 -8.81 -2.89 -15.69
N MET A 542 -8.08 -1.87 -15.24
CA MET A 542 -8.66 -0.54 -14.97
C MET A 542 -9.25 0.09 -16.23
N PHE A 543 -8.55 0.04 -17.36
CA PHE A 543 -9.08 0.60 -18.60
C PHE A 543 -10.29 -0.18 -19.13
N VAL A 544 -10.30 -1.50 -19.01
CA VAL A 544 -11.45 -2.32 -19.37
C VAL A 544 -12.64 -2.01 -18.47
N ASP A 545 -12.42 -1.90 -17.16
CA ASP A 545 -13.45 -1.56 -16.17
C ASP A 545 -14.04 -0.18 -16.45
N MET A 546 -13.20 0.83 -16.70
CA MET A 546 -13.66 2.16 -17.07
C MET A 546 -14.37 2.20 -18.43
N GLY A 547 -14.00 1.33 -19.36
CA GLY A 547 -14.74 1.13 -20.62
C GLY A 547 -16.15 0.60 -20.37
N ILE A 548 -16.29 -0.42 -19.52
CA ILE A 548 -17.60 -0.96 -19.10
C ILE A 548 -18.41 0.12 -18.38
N PHE A 549 -17.80 0.83 -17.43
CA PHE A 549 -18.43 1.92 -16.70
C PHE A 549 -18.91 3.02 -17.64
N ALA A 550 -18.11 3.43 -18.63
CA ALA A 550 -18.47 4.43 -19.63
C ALA A 550 -19.69 4.00 -20.47
N ILE A 551 -19.76 2.72 -20.87
CA ILE A 551 -20.90 2.17 -21.61
C ILE A 551 -22.19 2.20 -20.77
N LEU A 552 -22.09 1.81 -19.49
CA LEU A 552 -23.23 1.87 -18.56
C LEU A 552 -23.65 3.31 -18.29
N ALA A 553 -22.69 4.21 -18.09
CA ALA A 553 -22.90 5.63 -17.87
C ALA A 553 -23.55 6.33 -19.06
N TYR A 554 -23.20 5.96 -20.30
CA TYR A 554 -23.82 6.50 -21.50
C TYR A 554 -25.32 6.18 -21.59
N ARG A 555 -25.72 5.00 -21.08
CA ARG A 555 -27.12 4.56 -21.05
C ARG A 555 -27.90 5.07 -19.84
N TYR A 556 -27.23 5.70 -18.88
CA TYR A 556 -27.85 6.18 -17.65
C TYR A 556 -28.69 7.44 -17.90
N LYS A 557 -29.93 7.42 -17.42
CA LYS A 557 -30.81 8.59 -17.41
C LYS A 557 -30.79 9.19 -16.01
N TYR A 558 -30.36 10.44 -15.92
CA TYR A 558 -30.35 11.20 -14.67
C TYR A 558 -31.78 11.38 -14.15
N VAL A 559 -31.97 11.12 -12.86
CA VAL A 559 -33.20 11.45 -12.16
C VAL A 559 -33.14 12.95 -11.85
N GLY A 560 -34.14 13.68 -12.34
CA GLY A 560 -34.24 15.13 -12.13
C GLY A 560 -34.36 15.43 -10.64
N GLY A 561 -33.30 15.99 -10.07
CA GLY A 561 -33.41 16.81 -8.86
C GLY A 561 -34.01 18.18 -9.22
N VAL A 562 -34.50 18.90 -8.22
CA VAL A 562 -35.15 20.23 -8.24
C VAL A 562 -34.27 21.37 -8.81
N GLY A 563 -33.31 21.08 -9.69
CA GLY A 563 -32.43 22.02 -10.38
C GLY A 563 -32.67 22.15 -11.89
N ASP A 564 -33.49 21.30 -12.52
CA ASP A 564 -33.71 21.36 -13.98
C ASP A 564 -34.73 22.45 -14.42
N ASP A 565 -35.29 23.19 -13.46
CA ASP A 565 -36.15 24.35 -13.73
C ASP A 565 -35.38 25.68 -13.75
N LYS A 566 -34.05 25.66 -13.57
CA LYS A 566 -33.19 26.87 -13.74
C LYS A 566 -32.50 26.96 -15.10
N THR A 567 -32.78 26.04 -16.02
CA THR A 567 -32.22 26.08 -17.38
C THR A 567 -33.24 26.47 -18.45
N LYS A 568 -34.45 26.92 -18.07
CA LYS A 568 -35.48 27.35 -19.02
C LYS A 568 -36.07 28.75 -18.86
N THR A 569 -35.69 29.54 -17.87
CA THR A 569 -36.15 30.93 -17.78
C THR A 569 -35.06 31.82 -17.20
N GLU A 570 -34.37 32.54 -18.09
CA GLU A 570 -33.93 33.95 -17.94
C GLU A 570 -32.94 34.25 -19.09
N ALA A 571 -33.51 34.55 -20.27
CA ALA A 571 -32.86 35.50 -21.14
C ALA A 571 -32.87 36.84 -20.41
N LEU A 572 -31.74 37.20 -19.81
CA LEU A 572 -31.49 38.55 -19.30
C LEU A 572 -31.67 39.55 -20.46
N PRO A 573 -32.52 40.58 -20.33
CA PRO A 573 -32.52 41.66 -21.31
C PRO A 573 -31.20 42.45 -21.18
N ASP A 574 -30.56 42.68 -22.32
CA ASP A 574 -29.36 43.50 -22.49
C ASP A 574 -29.51 44.87 -21.82
N ALA A 575 -28.85 45.05 -20.68
CA ALA A 575 -28.62 46.36 -20.07
C ALA A 575 -27.29 46.94 -20.58
N ASN A 576 -27.22 47.27 -21.87
CA ASN A 576 -26.28 48.26 -22.40
C ASN A 576 -26.56 48.55 -23.89
N LYS A 577 -27.61 49.31 -24.16
CA LYS A 577 -27.70 50.19 -25.33
C LYS A 577 -28.81 51.22 -25.06
N ASP A 578 -28.53 52.44 -25.49
CA ASP A 578 -29.36 53.65 -25.44
C ASP A 578 -29.47 54.37 -24.09
N LYS A 579 -28.60 55.39 -23.94
CA LYS A 579 -29.04 56.79 -23.80
C LYS A 579 -27.86 57.75 -23.91
N THR A 580 -27.58 58.17 -25.13
CA THR A 580 -27.06 59.52 -25.40
C THR A 580 -28.27 60.42 -25.69
N THR A 581 -28.20 61.71 -25.31
CA THR A 581 -29.22 62.78 -25.48
C THR A 581 -30.37 62.68 -24.46
N THR A 582 -30.58 63.62 -23.54
CA THR A 582 -30.75 65.07 -23.70
C THR A 582 -30.42 65.85 -22.41
N LEU A 583 -29.75 67.00 -22.57
CA LEU A 583 -29.83 68.12 -21.62
C LEU A 583 -31.26 68.68 -21.61
N SER A 584 -31.82 69.01 -20.44
CA SER A 584 -32.43 70.32 -20.15
C SER A 584 -33.24 70.35 -18.83
N THR A 585 -32.94 71.37 -18.02
CA THR A 585 -33.85 72.20 -17.18
C THR A 585 -34.50 71.63 -15.89
N THR A 586 -33.95 72.09 -14.77
CA THR A 586 -34.54 72.95 -13.70
C THR A 586 -36.04 72.90 -13.35
N ASN A 587 -36.27 73.05 -12.02
CA ASN A 587 -37.45 73.51 -11.25
C ASN A 587 -38.25 72.39 -10.55
N LEU A 588 -38.27 72.30 -9.21
CA LEU A 588 -38.99 73.14 -8.22
C LEU A 588 -40.49 73.22 -8.50
N LYS A 589 -41.31 72.49 -7.71
CA LYS A 589 -42.13 73.01 -6.61
C LYS A 589 -43.05 71.91 -6.01
N GLU A 590 -43.36 72.07 -4.71
CA GLU A 590 -44.64 71.82 -4.00
C GLU A 590 -45.70 71.02 -4.81
N ASP A 591 -46.31 69.93 -4.34
CA ASP A 591 -46.69 69.46 -3.00
C ASP A 591 -46.58 67.92 -2.89
#